data_AF-A0A2V7YXN6-F1
#
_entry.id   AF-A0A2V7YXN6-F1
#
_cell.length_a   1.000
_cell.length_b   1.000
_cell.length_c   1.000
_cell.angle_alpha   90.00
_cell.angle_beta   90.00
_cell.angle_gamma   90.00
#
_symmetry.space_group_name_H-M   'P 1'
#
loop_
_entity.id
_entity.type
_entity.pdbx_description
1 polymer ?
#
loop_
_entity_poly.entity_id
_entity_poly.type
_entity_poly.pdbx_seq_one_letter_code
_entity_poly.pdbx_strand_id
1 'polypeptide(L)'
;MPRALPLPPPGFDDLSVEEKLDYVQSLWDRITTRPEEVPVPDWHQRVIEERLAAHRADPGVARPWEEVRDEITEKLKQRRSR
;
A
#
# COMPACT_ATOMS: atom_id res chain seq x y z
N MET A 1 -0.38 13.19 27.14
CA MET A 1 -1.29 13.42 26.00
C MET A 1 -0.48 13.38 24.72
N PRO A 2 -0.85 12.60 23.69
CA PRO A 2 -0.16 12.66 22.41
C PRO A 2 -0.25 14.09 21.87
N ARG A 3 0.87 14.62 21.41
CA ARG A 3 0.93 15.96 20.80
C ARG A 3 0.20 15.87 19.46
N ALA A 4 -0.95 16.53 19.34
CA ALA A 4 -1.61 16.66 18.05
C ALA A 4 -0.71 17.50 17.13
N LEU A 5 -0.21 16.86 16.07
CA LEU A 5 0.50 17.58 15.01
C LEU A 5 -0.55 18.29 14.15
N PRO A 6 -0.26 19.49 13.63
CA PRO A 6 -1.10 20.08 12.59
C PRO A 6 -1.16 19.13 11.40
N LEU A 7 -2.37 18.83 10.94
CA LEU A 7 -2.63 17.99 9.78
C LEU A 7 -3.28 18.84 8.67
N PRO A 8 -2.66 18.95 7.48
CA PRO A 8 -1.31 18.49 7.13
C PRO A 8 -0.21 19.40 7.73
N PRO A 9 1.07 18.96 7.75
CA PRO A 9 2.16 19.80 8.24
C PRO A 9 2.32 21.08 7.40
N PRO A 10 2.82 22.19 7.97
CA PRO A 10 3.02 23.43 7.24
C PRO A 10 3.82 23.25 5.94
N GLY A 11 3.37 23.88 4.86
CA GLY A 11 4.00 23.78 3.53
C GLY A 11 3.65 22.52 2.75
N PHE A 12 2.95 21.54 3.34
CA PHE A 12 2.52 20.34 2.62
C PHE A 12 1.55 20.68 1.49
N ASP A 13 0.60 21.60 1.71
CA ASP A 13 -0.41 21.92 0.71
C ASP A 13 0.15 22.64 -0.53
N ASP A 14 1.29 23.32 -0.38
CA ASP A 14 1.99 24.03 -1.45
C ASP A 14 2.77 23.07 -2.39
N LEU A 15 2.97 21.82 -1.98
CA LEU A 15 3.62 20.79 -2.78
C LEU A 15 2.72 20.35 -3.95
N SER A 16 3.35 20.02 -5.08
CA SER A 16 2.69 19.28 -6.15
C SER A 16 2.23 17.90 -5.67
N VAL A 17 1.32 17.25 -6.42
CA VAL A 17 0.84 15.90 -6.07
C VAL A 17 1.99 14.89 -6.03
N GLU A 18 2.96 15.01 -6.95
CA GLU A 18 4.14 14.15 -7.01
C GLU A 18 4.99 14.32 -5.74
N GLU A 19 5.29 15.56 -5.36
CA GLU A 19 6.05 15.87 -4.14
C GLU A 19 5.32 15.43 -2.87
N LYS A 20 3.98 15.51 -2.84
CA LYS A 20 3.18 15.00 -1.72
C LYS A 20 3.32 13.48 -1.58
N LEU A 21 3.27 12.75 -2.69
CA LEU A 21 3.43 11.30 -2.69
C LEU A 21 4.84 10.91 -2.24
N ASP A 22 5.88 11.55 -2.78
CA ASP A 22 7.27 11.32 -2.41
C ASP A 22 7.54 11.63 -0.93
N TYR A 23 6.94 12.71 -0.42
CA TYR A 23 7.03 13.06 0.99
C TYR A 23 6.40 11.98 1.89
N VAL A 24 5.19 11.52 1.56
CA VAL A 24 4.51 10.45 2.31
C VAL A 24 5.32 9.15 2.25
N GLN A 25 5.87 8.80 1.09
CA GLN A 25 6.72 7.61 0.93
C GLN A 25 7.99 7.71 1.78
N SER A 26 8.67 8.85 1.76
CA SER A 26 9.89 9.08 2.55
C SER A 26 9.62 8.97 4.06
N LEU A 27 8.46 9.46 4.52
CA LEU A 27 8.03 9.28 5.91
C LEU A 27 7.76 7.80 6.22
N TRP A 28 7.09 7.10 5.31
CA TRP A 28 6.81 5.68 5.48
C TRP A 28 8.10 4.85 5.58
N ASP A 29 9.06 5.05 4.67
CA ASP A 29 10.35 4.37 4.68
C ASP A 29 11.10 4.58 6.01
N ARG A 30 11.03 5.79 6.55
CA ARG A 30 11.58 6.13 7.86
C ARG A 30 10.87 5.43 9.01
N ILE A 31 9.54 5.32 8.97
CA ILE A 31 8.77 4.58 9.99
C ILE A 31 9.13 3.09 9.93
N THR A 32 9.25 2.53 8.73
CA THR A 32 9.54 1.10 8.53
C THR A 32 11.01 0.74 8.70
N THR A 33 11.88 1.67 9.11
CA THR A 33 13.30 1.37 9.41
C THR A 33 13.45 0.40 10.58
N ARG A 34 12.43 0.32 11.46
CA ARG A 34 12.31 -0.65 12.55
C ARG A 34 10.99 -1.41 12.44
N PRO A 35 10.90 -2.40 11.53
CA PRO A 35 9.64 -3.10 11.25
C PRO A 35 9.08 -3.83 12.48
N GLU A 36 9.91 -4.22 13.44
CA GLU A 36 9.52 -4.84 14.71
C GLU A 36 8.73 -3.90 15.63
N GLU A 37 8.88 -2.58 15.48
CA GLU A 37 8.11 -1.59 16.23
C GLU A 37 6.72 -1.34 15.63
N VAL A 38 6.44 -1.85 14.43
CA VAL A 38 5.14 -1.71 13.77
C VAL A 38 4.21 -2.84 14.22
N PRO A 39 3.19 -2.57 15.05
CA PRO A 39 2.29 -3.61 15.52
C PRO A 39 1.49 -4.17 14.35
N VAL A 40 1.38 -5.49 14.27
CA VAL A 40 0.49 -6.18 13.34
C VAL A 40 -0.83 -6.45 14.07
N PRO A 41 -1.93 -5.76 13.73
CA PRO A 41 -3.22 -6.01 14.36
C PRO A 41 -3.69 -7.44 14.11
N ASP A 42 -4.33 -8.07 15.09
CA ASP A 42 -4.83 -9.45 14.99
C ASP A 42 -5.75 -9.67 13.79
N TRP A 43 -6.49 -8.64 13.37
CA TRP A 43 -7.34 -8.73 12.20
C TRP A 43 -6.56 -8.86 10.88
N HIS A 44 -5.34 -8.31 10.78
CA HIS A 44 -4.46 -8.56 9.62
C HIS A 44 -4.12 -10.05 9.54
N GLN A 45 -3.73 -10.64 10.68
CA GLN A 45 -3.35 -12.06 10.74
C GLN A 45 -4.52 -12.96 10.33
N ARG A 46 -5.73 -12.70 10.88
CA ARG A 46 -6.94 -13.44 10.52
C ARG A 46 -7.24 -13.40 9.03
N VAL A 47 -7.15 -12.23 8.40
CA VAL A 47 -7.38 -12.10 6.94
C VAL A 47 -6.35 -12.91 6.14
N ILE A 48 -5.08 -12.92 6.57
CA ILE A 48 -4.04 -13.71 5.92
C ILE A 48 -4.33 -15.20 6.05
N GLU A 49 -4.69 -15.67 7.25
CA GLU A 49 -5.04 -17.07 7.51
C GLU A 49 -6.24 -17.51 6.68
N GLU A 50 -7.32 -16.72 6.64
CA GLU A 50 -8.52 -16.98 5.85
C GLU A 50 -8.19 -17.11 4.35
N ARG A 51 -7.41 -16.18 3.81
CA ARG A 51 -7.02 -16.19 2.39
C ARG A 51 -6.11 -17.36 2.04
N LEU A 52 -5.16 -17.71 2.92
CA LEU A 52 -4.30 -18.87 2.73
C LEU A 52 -5.09 -20.18 2.80
N ALA A 53 -6.04 -20.30 3.72
CA ALA A 53 -6.92 -21.47 3.80
C ALA A 53 -7.77 -21.63 2.54
N ALA A 54 -8.37 -20.55 2.05
CA ALA A 54 -9.13 -20.55 0.80
C ALA A 54 -8.25 -20.98 -0.40
N HIS A 55 -7.03 -20.43 -0.50
CA HIS A 55 -6.12 -20.81 -1.57
C HIS A 55 -5.65 -22.27 -1.49
N ARG A 56 -5.46 -22.83 -0.29
CA ARG A 56 -5.13 -24.25 -0.12
C ARG A 56 -6.30 -25.16 -0.49
N ALA A 57 -7.53 -24.74 -0.19
CA ALA A 57 -8.74 -25.49 -0.52
C ALA A 57 -9.02 -25.46 -2.03
N ASP A 58 -8.76 -24.33 -2.69
CA ASP A 58 -8.88 -24.18 -4.13
C ASP A 58 -7.72 -23.32 -4.69
N PRO A 59 -6.63 -23.96 -5.15
CA PRO A 59 -5.49 -23.22 -5.72
C PRO A 59 -5.85 -22.38 -6.94
N GLY A 60 -6.94 -22.72 -7.65
CA GLY A 60 -7.38 -22.05 -8.87
C GLY A 60 -8.02 -20.67 -8.65
N VAL A 61 -8.38 -20.32 -7.40
CA VAL A 61 -8.95 -19.00 -7.10
C VAL A 61 -7.92 -17.86 -7.06
N ALA A 62 -6.63 -18.19 -6.99
CA ALA A 62 -5.56 -17.19 -6.99
C ALA A 62 -5.04 -16.95 -8.41
N ARG A 63 -4.79 -15.68 -8.74
CA ARG A 63 -4.09 -15.30 -9.96
C ARG A 63 -2.64 -14.95 -9.62
N PRO A 64 -1.66 -15.36 -10.44
CA PRO A 64 -0.29 -14.89 -10.31
C PRO A 64 -0.24 -13.35 -10.35
N TRP A 65 0.54 -12.75 -9.46
CA TRP A 65 0.68 -11.29 -9.40
C TRP A 65 1.12 -10.68 -10.72
N GLU A 66 2.07 -11.33 -11.41
CA GLU A 66 2.58 -10.90 -12.71
C GLU A 66 1.46 -10.74 -13.75
N GLU A 67 0.53 -11.69 -13.81
CA GLU A 67 -0.60 -11.64 -14.76
C GLU A 67 -1.52 -10.45 -14.49
N VAL A 68 -1.85 -10.21 -13.22
CA VAL A 68 -2.70 -9.08 -12.80
C VAL A 68 -1.99 -7.75 -13.05
N ARG A 69 -0.70 -7.66 -12.72
CA ARG A 69 0.12 -6.45 -12.93
C ARG A 69 0.22 -6.10 -14.40
N ASP A 70 0.46 -7.09 -15.25
CA ASP A 70 0.60 -6.90 -16.70
C ASP A 70 -0.73 -6.44 -17.29
N GLU A 71 -1.85 -7.05 -16.88
CA GLU A 71 -3.20 -6.61 -17.27
C GLU A 71 -3.47 -5.14 -16.91
N ILE A 72 -3.14 -4.72 -15.69
CA ILE A 72 -3.29 -3.34 -15.23
C ILE A 72 -2.41 -2.39 -16.05
N THR A 73 -1.16 -2.79 -16.29
CA THR A 73 -0.17 -1.98 -17.02
C THR A 73 -0.60 -1.76 -18.47
N GLU A 74 -1.09 -2.81 -19.14
CA GLU A 74 -1.62 -2.70 -20.50
C GLU A 74 -2.86 -1.81 -20.56
N LYS A 75 -3.78 -1.93 -19.59
CA LYS A 75 -4.94 -1.02 -19.48
C LYS A 75 -4.52 0.43 -19.32
N LEU A 76 -3.47 0.72 -18.54
CA LEU A 76 -2.96 2.08 -18.35
C LEU A 76 -2.31 2.63 -19.64
N LYS A 77 -1.55 1.82 -20.38
CA LYS A 77 -0.99 2.21 -21.69
C LYS A 77 -2.08 2.58 -22.68
N GLN A 78 -3.14 1.77 -22.75
CA GLN A 78 -4.28 2.00 -23.65
C GLN A 78 -5.03 3.31 -23.33
N ARG A 79 -5.18 3.64 -22.04
CA ARG A 79 -5.80 4.90 -21.60
C ARG A 79 -4.98 6.14 -21.96
N ARG A 80 -3.64 6.03 -21.95
CA ARG A 80 -2.73 7.14 -22.31
C ARG A 80 -2.58 7.36 -23.81
N SER A 81 -2.99 6.39 -24.63
CA SER A 81 -2.94 6.44 -26.10
C SER A 81 -4.25 6.96 -26.74
N ARG A 82 -5.26 7.27 -25.93
CA ARG A 82 -6.50 7.95 -26.33
C ARG A 82 -6.43 9.41 -25.94
#